data_AF-A0A5P2UJE6-F1
#
_entry.id   AF-A0A5P2UJE6-F1
#
_cell.length_a   1.000
_cell.length_b   1.000
_cell.length_c   1.000
_cell.angle_alpha   90.00
_cell.angle_beta   90.00
_cell.angle_gamma   90.00
#
_symmetry.space_group_name_H-M   'P 1'
#
loop_
_entity.id
_entity.type
_entity.pdbx_description
1 polymer ?
#
loop_
_entity_poly.entity_id
_entity_poly.type
_entity_poly.pdbx_seq_one_letter_code
_entity_poly.pdbx_strand_id
1 'polypeptide(L)'
;MSETPRSRETVGDTSAGLPQRRTGHAFAHTPRRSDGRPPQTPRGPRQPDPGGRPGTIPPVPGRPATSPRLAAALCGLLFALVTWQVLVSGPLLAPDHAISRALVRTIPDSVTERLSDLGNVPVAVPVLALAMAYAALRGRRLAALAAGAAMLAVPALVVPLKEWTARPGPLEPWAAGYYPSGHTATAAVAYVGAALLVRPYVRRPWPVAVALVLTGATATGLVLRGWHWPLDVLASLLMCAPLLIGVDRVSRRSTRRSSG
;
A
#
# COMPACT_ATOMS: atom_id res chain seq x y z
N MET A 1 -52.21 -68.06 -14.58
CA MET A 1 -51.91 -69.11 -15.57
C MET A 1 -51.05 -68.45 -16.63
N SER A 2 -49.78 -68.15 -16.38
CA SER A 2 -48.67 -69.03 -15.95
C SER A 2 -48.18 -69.93 -17.08
N GLU A 3 -46.84 -69.93 -17.21
CA GLU A 3 -45.97 -70.97 -17.77
C GLU A 3 -45.35 -70.75 -19.18
N THR A 4 -44.02 -70.64 -19.11
CA THR A 4 -42.92 -70.99 -20.03
C THR A 4 -42.98 -72.47 -20.49
N PRO A 5 -41.91 -73.15 -21.00
CA PRO A 5 -40.87 -72.89 -22.02
C PRO A 5 -40.76 -74.07 -23.04
N ARG A 6 -39.76 -74.07 -23.94
CA ARG A 6 -39.01 -75.24 -24.53
C ARG A 6 -38.10 -74.72 -25.67
N SER A 7 -37.00 -75.32 -26.14
CA SER A 7 -35.85 -76.11 -25.62
C SER A 7 -35.14 -76.68 -26.86
N ARG A 8 -33.82 -76.50 -27.06
CA ARG A 8 -32.91 -77.54 -27.59
C ARG A 8 -31.43 -77.12 -27.59
N GLU A 9 -30.62 -77.96 -26.93
CA GLU A 9 -29.17 -78.17 -27.08
C GLU A 9 -28.80 -78.57 -28.52
N THR A 10 -27.54 -78.54 -29.03
CA THR A 10 -26.37 -79.35 -28.60
C THR A 10 -25.05 -78.98 -29.33
N VAL A 11 -23.92 -79.19 -28.62
CA VAL A 11 -22.59 -79.75 -29.07
C VAL A 11 -21.68 -78.86 -29.96
N GLY A 12 -20.36 -78.74 -29.77
CA GLY A 12 -19.43 -79.42 -28.86
C GLY A 12 -17.96 -78.91 -28.96
N ASP A 13 -17.15 -79.48 -28.08
CA ASP A 13 -15.71 -79.78 -28.09
C ASP A 13 -14.59 -78.71 -28.20
N THR A 14 -13.96 -78.53 -27.02
CA THR A 14 -12.54 -78.77 -26.64
C THR A 14 -11.34 -78.25 -27.46
N SER A 15 -10.40 -77.72 -26.67
CA SER A 15 -8.93 -77.63 -26.84
C SER A 15 -8.33 -76.38 -27.46
N ALA A 16 -7.87 -75.48 -26.58
CA ALA A 16 -6.82 -74.49 -26.87
C ALA A 16 -5.52 -74.93 -26.16
N GLY A 17 -4.50 -75.24 -26.95
CA GLY A 17 -3.14 -75.54 -26.52
C GLY A 17 -2.30 -74.28 -26.26
N LEU A 18 -1.38 -74.45 -25.31
CA LEU A 18 -0.44 -73.53 -24.66
C LEU A 18 0.45 -72.64 -25.56
N PRO A 19 0.99 -71.55 -24.99
CA PRO A 19 2.39 -71.14 -25.24
C PRO A 19 3.32 -71.40 -24.04
N GLN A 20 4.58 -71.65 -24.40
CA GLN A 20 5.68 -72.17 -23.58
C GLN A 20 6.26 -71.22 -22.52
N ARG A 21 6.88 -71.89 -21.54
CA ARG A 21 7.60 -71.43 -20.36
C ARG A 21 8.79 -70.50 -20.65
N ARG A 22 9.02 -69.55 -19.73
CA ARG A 22 10.37 -69.16 -19.31
C ARG A 22 10.44 -69.15 -17.78
N THR A 23 11.41 -69.89 -17.26
CA THR A 23 11.66 -70.22 -15.85
C THR A 23 12.55 -69.17 -15.16
N GLY A 24 12.28 -68.91 -13.88
CA GLY A 24 13.15 -68.15 -12.98
C GLY A 24 12.57 -68.04 -11.56
N HIS A 25 13.07 -68.91 -10.67
CA HIS A 25 12.77 -69.15 -9.25
C HIS A 25 12.96 -67.91 -8.33
N ALA A 26 12.48 -67.77 -7.08
CA ALA A 26 11.82 -68.64 -6.09
C ALA A 26 11.24 -67.79 -4.92
N PHE A 27 10.07 -68.22 -4.37
CA PHE A 27 9.61 -68.33 -2.96
C PHE A 27 10.00 -67.27 -1.89
N ALA A 28 9.16 -66.80 -0.95
CA ALA A 28 7.90 -67.29 -0.37
C ALA A 28 7.12 -66.17 0.38
N HIS A 29 5.83 -66.42 0.64
CA HIS A 29 4.87 -65.57 1.36
C HIS A 29 4.73 -65.94 2.86
N THR A 30 4.59 -64.90 3.73
CA THR A 30 3.65 -64.72 4.90
C THR A 30 3.84 -65.55 6.21
N PRO A 31 3.20 -65.22 7.38
CA PRO A 31 2.29 -64.12 7.76
C PRO A 31 2.57 -63.38 9.11
N ARG A 32 1.76 -62.35 9.39
CA ARG A 32 1.55 -61.68 10.70
C ARG A 32 1.24 -62.67 11.83
N ARG A 33 1.77 -62.39 13.04
CA ARG A 33 1.15 -62.75 14.33
C ARG A 33 1.33 -61.60 15.33
N SER A 34 0.22 -61.21 15.93
CA SER A 34 0.10 -60.22 17.01
C SER A 34 -0.34 -60.98 18.27
N ASP A 35 0.43 -60.88 19.35
CA ASP A 35 0.02 -61.27 20.70
C ASP A 35 0.66 -60.30 21.70
N GLY A 36 -0.11 -59.95 22.74
CA GLY A 36 -0.01 -58.70 23.48
C GLY A 36 0.87 -58.69 24.74
N ARG A 37 1.48 -57.51 25.01
CA ARG A 37 1.46 -56.77 26.29
C ARG A 37 2.37 -55.53 26.21
N PRO A 38 2.06 -54.42 26.90
CA PRO A 38 2.90 -53.23 26.92
C PRO A 38 3.89 -53.26 28.09
N PRO A 39 5.15 -52.82 27.94
CA PRO A 39 5.99 -52.46 29.08
C PRO A 39 5.66 -51.04 29.55
N GLN A 40 5.28 -50.95 30.83
CA GLN A 40 5.26 -49.73 31.62
C GLN A 40 6.69 -49.18 31.79
N THR A 41 6.80 -47.84 31.85
CA THR A 41 7.96 -46.90 31.88
C THR A 41 9.12 -47.23 32.87
N PRO A 42 10.29 -46.49 32.97
CA PRO A 42 10.59 -45.11 32.53
C PRO A 42 12.04 -44.76 32.03
N ARG A 43 12.16 -43.65 31.27
CA ARG A 43 13.35 -42.79 31.05
C ARG A 43 14.59 -43.40 30.35
N GLY A 44 14.60 -43.29 29.01
CA GLY A 44 15.84 -43.20 28.22
C GLY A 44 16.24 -41.73 27.96
N PRO A 45 17.54 -41.39 27.92
CA PRO A 45 18.01 -40.02 27.74
C PRO A 45 17.57 -39.44 26.40
N ARG A 46 17.10 -38.19 26.42
CA ARG A 46 16.81 -37.42 25.20
C ARG A 46 18.13 -37.13 24.49
N GLN A 47 18.23 -37.61 23.26
CA GLN A 47 19.26 -37.21 22.31
C GLN A 47 19.05 -35.73 21.98
N PRO A 48 19.99 -34.82 22.29
CA PRO A 48 19.89 -33.46 21.80
C PRO A 48 20.10 -33.48 20.29
N ASP A 49 19.17 -32.87 19.55
CA ASP A 49 19.42 -32.49 18.15
C ASP A 49 20.74 -31.68 18.08
N PRO A 50 21.54 -31.84 17.02
CA PRO A 50 22.76 -31.09 16.83
C PRO A 50 22.50 -29.58 16.94
N GLY A 51 23.06 -28.97 17.98
CA GLY A 51 23.08 -27.53 18.18
C GLY A 51 23.72 -26.85 16.98
N GLY A 52 22.96 -25.95 16.35
CA GLY A 52 23.44 -25.29 15.14
C GLY A 52 22.68 -24.07 14.68
N ARG A 53 21.88 -23.41 15.53
CA ARG A 53 21.50 -21.99 15.36
C ARG A 53 21.33 -21.29 16.72
N PRO A 54 22.40 -20.72 17.28
CA PRO A 54 22.29 -19.72 18.33
C PRO A 54 21.47 -18.53 17.83
N GLY A 55 20.57 -18.02 18.67
CA GLY A 55 19.79 -16.84 18.38
C GLY A 55 20.67 -15.64 18.03
N THR A 56 20.27 -14.88 17.01
CA THR A 56 20.80 -13.54 16.83
C THR A 56 20.13 -12.61 17.83
N ILE A 57 20.71 -12.55 19.03
CA ILE A 57 20.70 -11.39 19.92
C ILE A 57 22.16 -10.89 19.87
N PRO A 58 22.44 -9.64 19.48
CA PRO A 58 21.69 -8.43 19.76
C PRO A 58 20.56 -8.20 18.75
N PRO A 59 19.59 -7.34 19.08
CA PRO A 59 18.69 -6.82 18.06
C PRO A 59 19.59 -6.22 16.97
N VAL A 60 19.51 -6.75 15.75
CA VAL A 60 19.90 -5.96 14.57
C VAL A 60 19.25 -4.60 14.80
N PRO A 61 19.99 -3.48 14.80
CA PRO A 61 19.37 -2.18 14.84
C PRO A 61 18.41 -2.12 13.66
N GLY A 62 17.14 -2.41 13.91
CA GLY A 62 16.09 -2.12 12.96
C GLY A 62 16.28 -0.67 12.65
N ARG A 63 16.42 -0.34 11.35
CA ARG A 63 16.48 1.05 10.86
C ARG A 63 15.62 1.90 11.78
N PRO A 64 16.13 3.00 12.35
CA PRO A 64 15.42 3.74 13.38
C PRO A 64 14.02 4.00 12.86
N ALA A 65 13.06 3.23 13.38
CA ALA A 65 11.68 3.32 12.94
C ALA A 65 11.19 4.58 13.63
N THR A 66 11.44 5.74 13.02
CA THR A 66 10.95 7.02 13.50
C THR A 66 9.48 6.80 13.81
N SER A 67 9.12 6.98 15.08
CA SER A 67 7.78 6.63 15.49
C SER A 67 6.82 7.48 14.64
N PRO A 68 5.73 6.91 14.10
CA PRO A 68 4.86 7.66 13.21
C PRO A 68 4.21 8.86 13.94
N ARG A 69 4.27 8.89 15.29
CA ARG A 69 3.81 10.03 16.10
C ARG A 69 4.84 11.14 16.08
N LEU A 70 6.13 10.80 16.26
CA LEU A 70 7.23 11.75 16.14
C LEU A 70 7.32 12.32 14.72
N ALA A 71 7.15 11.49 13.69
CA ALA A 71 7.12 11.96 12.30
C ALA A 71 5.97 12.96 12.06
N ALA A 72 4.76 12.65 12.55
CA ALA A 72 3.62 13.55 12.44
C ALA A 72 3.84 14.86 13.23
N ALA A 73 4.37 14.78 14.46
CA ALA A 73 4.68 15.94 15.28
C ALA A 73 5.76 16.83 14.65
N LEU A 74 6.82 16.23 14.10
CA LEU A 74 7.86 16.93 13.38
C LEU A 74 7.30 17.63 12.13
N CYS A 75 6.47 16.95 11.34
CA CYS A 75 5.84 17.58 10.18
C CYS A 75 4.94 18.75 10.58
N GLY A 76 4.14 18.60 11.64
CA GLY A 76 3.32 19.67 12.19
C GLY A 76 4.14 20.85 12.70
N LEU A 77 5.25 20.59 13.39
CA LEU A 77 6.18 21.61 13.87
C LEU A 77 6.84 22.36 12.72
N LEU A 78 7.36 21.63 11.72
CA LEU A 78 7.96 22.24 10.53
C LEU A 78 6.93 23.05 9.74
N PHE A 79 5.70 22.56 9.61
CA PHE A 79 4.61 23.31 8.99
C PHE A 79 4.29 24.61 9.76
N ALA A 80 4.22 24.55 11.09
CA ALA A 80 4.02 25.73 11.92
C ALA A 80 5.18 26.74 11.78
N LEU A 81 6.43 26.25 11.75
CA LEU A 81 7.60 27.09 11.53
C LEU A 81 7.57 27.76 10.14
N VAL A 82 7.25 27.02 9.09
CA VAL A 82 7.12 27.59 7.73
C VAL A 82 5.99 28.62 7.69
N THR A 83 4.84 28.33 8.30
CA THR A 83 3.70 29.25 8.36
C THR A 83 4.06 30.53 9.12
N TRP A 84 4.76 30.41 10.24
CA TRP A 84 5.29 31.54 11.00
C TRP A 84 6.23 32.40 10.13
N GLN A 85 7.14 31.77 9.40
CA GLN A 85 8.07 32.46 8.50
C GLN A 85 7.33 33.20 7.37
N VAL A 86 6.24 32.64 6.85
CA VAL A 86 5.40 33.34 5.86
C VAL A 86 4.71 34.56 6.48
N LEU A 87 4.13 34.41 7.67
CA LEU A 87 3.40 35.50 8.35
C LEU A 87 4.30 36.69 8.72
N VAL A 88 5.53 36.42 9.18
CA VAL A 88 6.46 37.49 9.59
C VAL A 88 7.38 37.97 8.47
N SER A 89 7.16 37.51 7.23
CA SER A 89 8.07 37.75 6.09
C SER A 89 9.53 37.41 6.43
N GLY A 90 9.72 36.24 7.04
CA GLY A 90 10.99 35.78 7.59
C GLY A 90 12.03 35.37 6.55
N PRO A 91 13.26 35.01 7.01
CA PRO A 91 14.40 34.73 6.15
C PRO A 91 14.21 33.59 5.13
N LEU A 92 13.26 32.68 5.33
CA LEU A 92 12.98 31.61 4.36
C LEU A 92 12.42 32.13 3.03
N LEU A 93 11.84 33.34 2.98
CA LEU A 93 11.26 33.87 1.74
C LEU A 93 12.35 34.25 0.71
N ALA A 94 13.54 34.66 1.15
CA ALA A 94 14.63 35.00 0.25
C ALA A 94 15.07 33.83 -0.65
N PRO A 95 15.42 32.64 -0.11
CA PRO A 95 15.73 31.48 -0.94
C PRO A 95 14.50 30.96 -1.69
N ASP A 96 13.31 31.02 -1.11
CA ASP A 96 12.06 30.63 -1.78
C ASP A 96 11.81 31.43 -3.06
N HIS A 97 11.95 32.76 -2.97
CA HIS A 97 11.82 33.64 -4.12
C HIS A 97 12.96 33.45 -5.13
N ALA A 98 14.18 33.21 -4.66
CA ALA A 98 15.33 32.95 -5.53
C ALA A 98 15.15 31.66 -6.34
N ILE A 99 14.74 30.57 -5.69
CA ILE A 99 14.44 29.29 -6.34
C ILE A 99 13.29 29.46 -7.34
N SER A 100 12.20 30.14 -6.96
CA SER A 100 11.08 30.39 -7.86
C SER A 100 11.53 31.16 -9.10
N ARG A 101 12.24 32.27 -8.95
CA ARG A 101 12.77 33.05 -10.10
C ARG A 101 13.67 32.23 -11.01
N ALA A 102 14.46 31.31 -10.47
CA ALA A 102 15.34 30.45 -11.25
C ALA A 102 14.59 29.35 -12.01
N LEU A 103 13.40 28.95 -11.56
CA LEU A 103 12.66 27.80 -12.08
C LEU A 103 11.48 28.20 -12.97
N VAL A 104 10.83 29.33 -12.70
CA VAL A 104 9.62 29.75 -13.40
C VAL A 104 9.89 29.89 -14.91
N ARG A 105 9.03 29.29 -15.73
CA ARG A 105 9.09 29.28 -17.20
C ARG A 105 10.37 28.71 -17.82
N THR A 106 11.11 27.89 -17.07
CA THR A 106 12.25 27.12 -17.62
C THR A 106 11.82 25.97 -18.51
N ILE A 107 10.58 25.51 -18.36
CA ILE A 107 9.94 24.44 -19.16
C ILE A 107 8.70 25.04 -19.84
N PRO A 108 8.35 24.64 -21.08
CA PRO A 108 7.17 25.16 -21.77
C PRO A 108 5.87 25.07 -20.95
N ASP A 109 5.05 26.12 -21.01
CA ASP A 109 3.82 26.24 -20.24
C ASP A 109 2.85 25.08 -20.48
N SER A 110 2.75 24.58 -21.71
CA SER A 110 1.88 23.43 -22.04
C SER A 110 2.25 22.14 -21.29
N VAL A 111 3.52 21.97 -20.91
CA VAL A 111 3.99 20.81 -20.14
C VAL A 111 3.72 21.05 -18.67
N THR A 112 4.09 22.22 -18.15
CA THR A 112 3.96 22.54 -16.72
C THR A 112 2.50 22.63 -16.28
N GLU A 113 1.60 23.13 -17.15
CA GLU A 113 0.14 23.14 -16.93
C GLU A 113 -0.43 21.73 -16.80
N ARG A 114 -0.09 20.82 -17.72
CA ARG A 114 -0.52 19.41 -17.64
C ARG A 114 -0.02 18.72 -16.39
N LEU A 115 1.19 19.05 -15.95
CA LEU A 115 1.75 18.53 -14.71
C LEU A 115 0.97 19.06 -13.50
N SER A 116 0.67 20.36 -13.44
CA SER A 116 -0.15 20.93 -12.37
C SER A 116 -1.59 20.43 -12.37
N ASP A 117 -2.15 20.12 -13.55
CA ASP A 117 -3.52 19.62 -13.68
C ASP A 117 -3.73 18.26 -13.00
N LEU A 118 -2.67 17.49 -12.79
CA LEU A 118 -2.71 16.28 -11.99
C LEU A 118 -3.17 16.53 -10.56
N GLY A 119 -3.01 17.76 -10.04
CA GLY A 119 -3.50 18.16 -8.73
C GLY A 119 -4.94 18.65 -8.70
N ASN A 120 -5.58 18.80 -9.86
CA ASN A 120 -6.94 19.32 -9.93
C ASN A 120 -7.93 18.33 -9.33
N VAL A 121 -8.94 18.86 -8.65
CA VAL A 121 -10.02 18.05 -8.03
C VAL A 121 -10.67 17.07 -9.01
N PRO A 122 -11.02 17.46 -10.25
CA PRO A 122 -11.61 16.54 -11.23
C PRO A 122 -10.69 15.41 -11.70
N VAL A 123 -9.37 15.49 -11.45
CA VAL A 123 -8.39 14.47 -11.84
C VAL A 123 -8.02 13.60 -10.65
N ALA A 124 -7.60 14.22 -9.55
CA ALA A 124 -7.06 13.51 -8.39
C ALA A 124 -8.15 12.82 -7.55
N VAL A 125 -9.27 13.50 -7.28
CA VAL A 125 -10.31 12.99 -6.37
C VAL A 125 -10.99 11.72 -6.91
N PRO A 126 -11.30 11.58 -8.22
CA PRO A 126 -11.80 10.32 -8.75
C PRO A 126 -10.90 9.11 -8.50
N VAL A 127 -9.57 9.28 -8.57
CA VAL A 127 -8.61 8.19 -8.27
C VAL A 127 -8.76 7.73 -6.81
N LEU A 128 -8.87 8.68 -5.87
CA LEU A 128 -9.11 8.35 -4.47
C LEU A 128 -10.49 7.72 -4.26
N ALA A 129 -11.53 8.24 -4.90
CA ALA A 129 -12.90 7.74 -4.78
C ALA A 129 -13.01 6.28 -5.25
N LEU A 130 -12.36 5.95 -6.38
CA LEU A 130 -12.29 4.57 -6.89
C LEU A 130 -11.54 3.65 -5.91
N ALA A 131 -10.42 4.10 -5.35
CA ALA A 131 -9.68 3.34 -4.36
C ALA A 131 -10.47 3.14 -3.04
N MET A 132 -11.24 4.15 -2.62
CA MET A 132 -12.15 4.09 -1.48
C MET A 132 -13.29 3.10 -1.72
N ALA A 133 -13.95 3.17 -2.88
CA ALA A 133 -14.99 2.23 -3.27
C ALA A 133 -14.45 0.80 -3.29
N TYR A 134 -13.30 0.58 -3.92
CA TYR A 134 -12.63 -0.72 -3.93
C TYR A 134 -12.31 -1.23 -2.52
N ALA A 135 -11.71 -0.38 -1.66
CA ALA A 135 -11.42 -0.77 -0.29
C ALA A 135 -12.69 -1.10 0.52
N ALA A 136 -13.77 -0.35 0.33
CA ALA A 136 -15.05 -0.60 0.98
C ALA A 136 -15.69 -1.92 0.52
N LEU A 137 -15.65 -2.23 -0.78
CA LEU A 137 -16.09 -3.51 -1.36
C LEU A 137 -15.30 -4.69 -0.81
N ARG A 138 -14.03 -4.47 -0.46
CA ARG A 138 -13.16 -5.47 0.17
C ARG A 138 -13.27 -5.49 1.71
N GLY A 139 -14.31 -4.91 2.29
CA GLY A 139 -14.60 -4.93 3.73
C GLY A 139 -13.83 -3.91 4.58
N ARG A 140 -13.06 -3.00 3.97
CA ARG A 140 -12.16 -2.07 4.68
C ARG A 140 -12.75 -0.67 4.77
N ARG A 141 -14.03 -0.58 5.16
CA ARG A 141 -14.81 0.68 5.22
C ARG A 141 -14.14 1.74 6.09
N LEU A 142 -13.58 1.37 7.25
CA LEU A 142 -12.89 2.34 8.12
C LEU A 142 -11.65 2.96 7.46
N ALA A 143 -10.92 2.20 6.65
CA ALA A 143 -9.78 2.74 5.92
C ALA A 143 -10.24 3.71 4.82
N ALA A 144 -11.30 3.36 4.08
CA ALA A 144 -11.92 4.24 3.09
C ALA A 144 -12.44 5.54 3.74
N LEU A 145 -13.16 5.45 4.86
CA LEU A 145 -13.65 6.61 5.61
C LEU A 145 -12.51 7.48 6.13
N ALA A 146 -11.43 6.90 6.64
CA ALA A 146 -10.26 7.67 7.08
C ALA A 146 -9.62 8.45 5.92
N ALA A 147 -9.53 7.85 4.72
CA ALA A 147 -9.01 8.52 3.54
C ALA A 147 -9.96 9.64 3.04
N GLY A 148 -11.27 9.40 3.06
CA GLY A 148 -12.27 10.42 2.75
C GLY A 148 -12.23 11.59 3.75
N ALA A 149 -12.13 11.31 5.04
CA ALA A 149 -11.97 12.33 6.08
C ALA A 149 -10.68 13.14 5.90
N ALA A 150 -9.57 12.48 5.53
CA ALA A 150 -8.33 13.19 5.21
C ALA A 150 -8.49 14.11 3.99
N MET A 151 -9.22 13.69 2.95
CA MET A 151 -9.50 14.53 1.78
C MET A 151 -10.41 15.71 2.14
N LEU A 152 -11.44 15.51 2.96
CA LEU A 152 -12.30 16.60 3.45
C LEU A 152 -11.54 17.60 4.34
N ALA A 153 -10.52 17.13 5.07
CA ALA A 153 -9.66 17.99 5.86
C ALA A 153 -8.80 18.93 4.99
N VAL A 154 -8.52 18.60 3.72
CA VAL A 154 -7.73 19.45 2.82
C VAL A 154 -8.35 20.83 2.66
N PRO A 155 -9.57 21.01 2.11
CA PRO A 155 -10.17 22.34 1.99
C PRO A 155 -10.44 22.97 3.36
N ALA A 156 -10.81 22.17 4.37
CA ALA A 156 -11.08 22.67 5.73
C ALA A 156 -9.85 23.32 6.40
N LEU A 157 -8.64 22.91 6.02
CA LEU A 157 -7.38 23.50 6.49
C LEU A 157 -6.87 24.58 5.52
N VAL A 158 -6.83 24.27 4.22
CA VAL A 158 -6.26 25.13 3.19
C VAL A 158 -7.00 26.46 3.09
N VAL A 159 -8.34 26.45 3.07
CA VAL A 159 -9.12 27.68 2.88
C VAL A 159 -8.89 28.68 4.02
N PRO A 160 -9.03 28.31 5.31
CA PRO A 160 -8.73 29.24 6.40
C PRO A 160 -7.30 29.74 6.41
N LEU A 161 -6.32 28.89 6.07
CA LEU A 161 -4.92 29.29 6.00
C LEU A 161 -4.64 30.28 4.86
N LYS A 162 -5.32 30.12 3.72
CA LYS A 162 -5.22 31.05 2.60
C LYS A 162 -5.76 32.42 2.97
N GLU A 163 -6.93 32.48 3.61
CA GLU A 163 -7.52 33.73 4.10
C GLU A 163 -6.64 34.38 5.17
N TRP A 164 -6.11 33.59 6.10
CA TRP A 164 -5.31 34.12 7.20
C TRP A 164 -3.95 34.65 6.75
N THR A 165 -3.26 33.93 5.86
CA THR A 165 -1.92 34.34 5.40
C THR A 165 -1.98 35.38 4.29
N ALA A 166 -3.07 35.41 3.51
CA ALA A 166 -3.27 36.30 2.36
C ALA A 166 -2.03 36.39 1.44
N ARG A 167 -1.24 35.30 1.34
CA ARG A 167 0.05 35.31 0.67
C ARG A 167 -0.13 35.55 -0.84
N PRO A 168 0.59 36.51 -1.45
CA PRO A 168 0.51 36.76 -2.88
C PRO A 168 1.23 35.70 -3.72
N GLY A 169 0.84 35.57 -4.99
CA GLY A 169 1.40 34.59 -5.91
C GLY A 169 2.73 35.04 -6.55
N PRO A 170 3.54 34.10 -7.10
CA PRO A 170 4.81 34.44 -7.76
C PRO A 170 4.66 35.34 -8.99
N LEU A 171 3.65 35.06 -9.82
CA LEU A 171 3.35 35.83 -11.04
C LEU A 171 2.15 36.76 -10.90
N GLU A 172 1.40 36.65 -9.80
CA GLU A 172 0.20 37.43 -9.52
C GLU A 172 0.32 38.13 -8.17
N PRO A 173 1.15 39.18 -8.06
CA PRO A 173 1.35 39.91 -6.81
C PRO A 173 0.09 40.66 -6.33
N TRP A 174 -0.89 40.85 -7.21
CA TRP A 174 -2.19 41.46 -6.90
C TRP A 174 -3.22 40.47 -6.36
N ALA A 175 -2.99 39.16 -6.48
CA ALA A 175 -3.90 38.12 -6.01
C ALA A 175 -3.35 37.47 -4.73
N ALA A 176 -4.22 37.23 -3.75
CA ALA A 176 -3.86 36.64 -2.46
C ALA A 176 -4.36 35.18 -2.34
N GLY A 177 -3.91 34.48 -1.30
CA GLY A 177 -4.39 33.14 -0.97
C GLY A 177 -3.63 32.01 -1.67
N TYR A 178 -2.32 32.18 -1.89
CA TYR A 178 -1.46 31.16 -2.49
C TYR A 178 -0.91 30.15 -1.47
N TYR A 179 -0.81 30.52 -0.20
CA TYR A 179 -0.29 29.65 0.86
C TYR A 179 -1.41 29.02 1.70
N PRO A 180 -1.41 27.71 1.95
CA PRO A 180 -0.59 26.67 1.31
C PRO A 180 -1.19 26.24 -0.06
N SER A 181 -0.42 25.48 -0.85
CA SER A 181 -0.85 24.99 -2.18
C SER A 181 -1.96 23.94 -2.10
N GLY A 182 -3.17 24.30 -2.56
CA GLY A 182 -4.33 23.40 -2.58
C GLY A 182 -4.19 22.23 -3.56
N HIS A 183 -3.59 22.46 -4.73
CA HIS A 183 -3.33 21.43 -5.74
C HIS A 183 -2.35 20.37 -5.23
N THR A 184 -1.26 20.80 -4.58
CA THR A 184 -0.31 19.88 -3.96
C THR A 184 -0.97 19.09 -2.83
N ALA A 185 -1.76 19.73 -1.98
CA ALA A 185 -2.46 19.05 -0.89
C ALA A 185 -3.46 18.00 -1.41
N THR A 186 -4.23 18.36 -2.43
CA THR A 186 -5.19 17.46 -3.10
C THR A 186 -4.46 16.27 -3.73
N ALA A 187 -3.41 16.51 -4.52
CA ALA A 187 -2.60 15.46 -5.14
C ALA A 187 -2.01 14.51 -4.09
N ALA A 188 -1.39 15.05 -3.04
CA ALA A 188 -0.76 14.26 -2.00
C ALA A 188 -1.79 13.35 -1.29
N VAL A 189 -2.92 13.91 -0.85
CA VAL A 189 -3.94 13.12 -0.14
C VAL A 189 -4.64 12.14 -1.07
N ALA A 190 -4.95 12.54 -2.30
CA ALA A 190 -5.60 11.67 -3.28
C ALA A 190 -4.72 10.48 -3.66
N TYR A 191 -3.53 10.75 -4.20
CA TYR A 191 -2.68 9.70 -4.76
C TYR A 191 -2.06 8.83 -3.68
N VAL A 192 -1.51 9.43 -2.62
CA VAL A 192 -0.91 8.63 -1.52
C VAL A 192 -2.02 7.92 -0.74
N GLY A 193 -3.16 8.56 -0.50
CA GLY A 193 -4.33 7.91 0.10
C GLY A 193 -4.80 6.71 -0.70
N ALA A 194 -4.96 6.85 -2.01
CA ALA A 194 -5.32 5.75 -2.92
C ALA A 194 -4.29 4.60 -2.85
N ALA A 195 -2.99 4.93 -2.92
CA ALA A 195 -1.93 3.95 -2.79
C ALA A 195 -1.96 3.20 -1.45
N LEU A 196 -2.23 3.89 -0.34
CA LEU A 196 -2.35 3.28 0.99
C LEU A 196 -3.57 2.35 1.13
N LEU A 197 -4.65 2.63 0.41
CA LEU A 197 -5.84 1.77 0.36
C LEU A 197 -5.59 0.52 -0.46
N VAL A 198 -4.91 0.65 -1.61
CA VAL A 198 -4.64 -0.45 -2.54
C VAL A 198 -3.46 -1.31 -2.11
N ARG A 199 -2.49 -0.76 -1.34
CA ARG A 199 -1.25 -1.45 -0.93
C ARG A 199 -1.46 -2.88 -0.42
N PRO A 200 -2.47 -3.20 0.43
CA PRO A 200 -2.62 -4.56 0.95
C PRO A 200 -2.98 -5.62 -0.09
N TYR A 201 -3.40 -5.20 -1.29
CA TYR A 201 -3.72 -6.08 -2.41
C TYR A 201 -2.57 -6.23 -3.41
N VAL A 202 -1.47 -5.51 -3.20
CA VAL A 202 -0.34 -5.46 -4.13
C VAL A 202 0.94 -5.85 -3.38
N ARG A 203 1.67 -6.84 -3.92
CA ARG A 203 2.90 -7.35 -3.28
C ARG A 203 4.13 -6.45 -3.45
N ARG A 204 4.05 -5.42 -4.30
CA ARG A 204 5.15 -4.54 -4.70
C ARG A 204 4.88 -3.08 -4.29
N PRO A 205 5.93 -2.26 -4.11
CA PRO A 205 5.77 -0.87 -3.65
C PRO A 205 5.37 0.13 -4.76
N TRP A 206 5.14 -0.35 -5.99
CA TRP A 206 4.86 0.53 -7.14
C TRP A 206 3.69 1.50 -6.93
N PRO A 207 2.58 1.17 -6.23
CA PRO A 207 1.47 2.12 -6.07
C PRO A 207 1.90 3.37 -5.31
N VAL A 208 2.76 3.20 -4.29
CA VAL A 208 3.31 4.32 -3.52
C VAL A 208 4.30 5.11 -4.36
N ALA A 209 5.16 4.44 -5.13
CA ALA A 209 6.09 5.12 -6.03
C ALA A 209 5.35 5.97 -7.07
N VAL A 210 4.32 5.43 -7.72
CA VAL A 210 3.47 6.16 -8.67
C VAL A 210 2.79 7.34 -7.99
N ALA A 211 2.23 7.15 -6.80
CA ALA A 211 1.59 8.24 -6.07
C ALA A 211 2.55 9.39 -5.74
N LEU A 212 3.78 9.07 -5.32
CA LEU A 212 4.82 10.06 -5.06
C LEU A 212 5.27 10.77 -6.34
N VAL A 213 5.37 10.04 -7.46
CA VAL A 213 5.69 10.64 -8.77
C VAL A 213 4.58 11.59 -9.22
N LEU A 214 3.31 11.21 -9.13
CA LEU A 214 2.19 12.07 -9.51
C LEU A 214 2.10 13.33 -8.62
N THR A 215 2.31 13.16 -7.32
CA THR A 215 2.35 14.28 -6.36
C THR A 215 3.53 15.21 -6.63
N GLY A 216 4.71 14.63 -6.88
CA GLY A 216 5.93 15.37 -7.22
C GLY A 216 5.80 16.11 -8.56
N ALA A 217 5.26 15.45 -9.59
CA ALA A 217 4.95 16.04 -10.88
C ALA A 217 4.02 17.25 -10.74
N THR A 218 2.95 17.10 -9.95
CA THR A 218 2.03 18.21 -9.64
C THR A 218 2.77 19.38 -8.99
N ALA A 219 3.50 19.11 -7.90
CA ALA A 219 4.29 20.10 -7.17
C ALA A 219 5.29 20.84 -8.07
N THR A 220 6.03 20.10 -8.88
CA THR A 220 7.01 20.64 -9.83
C THR A 220 6.34 21.47 -10.92
N GLY A 221 5.21 21.00 -11.49
CA GLY A 221 4.43 21.74 -12.48
C GLY A 221 3.99 23.11 -11.94
N LEU A 222 3.45 23.16 -10.72
CA LEU A 222 3.00 24.40 -10.08
C LEU A 222 4.13 25.43 -9.90
N VAL A 223 5.30 24.97 -9.44
CA VAL A 223 6.46 25.86 -9.22
C VAL A 223 7.03 26.35 -10.55
N LEU A 224 7.24 25.44 -11.52
CA LEU A 224 7.77 25.79 -12.83
C LEU A 224 6.82 26.69 -13.62
N ARG A 225 5.51 26.53 -13.46
CA ARG A 225 4.50 27.37 -14.10
C ARG A 225 4.40 28.76 -13.47
N GLY A 226 4.88 28.91 -12.22
CA GLY A 226 4.78 30.12 -11.43
C GLY A 226 3.43 30.31 -10.75
N TRP A 227 2.66 29.23 -10.56
CA TRP A 227 1.37 29.25 -9.84
C TRP A 227 1.54 29.15 -8.33
N HIS A 228 2.67 28.65 -7.83
CA HIS A 228 2.93 28.60 -6.39
C HIS A 228 4.41 28.78 -6.08
N TRP A 229 4.69 29.31 -4.88
CA TRP A 229 6.04 29.33 -4.34
C TRP A 229 6.46 27.91 -3.90
N PRO A 230 7.76 27.55 -3.98
CA PRO A 230 8.27 26.29 -3.41
C PRO A 230 7.85 26.05 -1.95
N LEU A 231 7.82 27.09 -1.11
CA LEU A 231 7.35 26.99 0.27
C LEU A 231 5.86 26.65 0.39
N ASP A 232 4.99 27.12 -0.52
CA ASP A 232 3.56 26.80 -0.49
C ASP A 232 3.34 25.29 -0.69
N VAL A 233 4.13 24.71 -1.60
CA VAL A 233 4.13 23.29 -1.92
C VAL A 233 4.68 22.46 -0.76
N LEU A 234 5.84 22.86 -0.22
CA LEU A 234 6.46 22.18 0.92
C LEU A 234 5.52 22.19 2.14
N ALA A 235 4.91 23.32 2.43
CA ALA A 235 3.95 23.47 3.53
C ALA A 235 2.75 22.52 3.37
N SER A 236 2.18 22.41 2.17
CA SER A 236 1.11 21.43 1.90
C SER A 236 1.55 20.00 2.17
N LEU A 237 2.76 19.60 1.77
CA LEU A 237 3.26 18.25 2.03
C LEU A 237 3.44 17.98 3.53
N LEU A 238 3.98 18.94 4.28
CA LEU A 238 4.14 18.86 5.72
C LEU A 238 2.79 18.80 6.45
N MET A 239 1.82 19.60 6.02
CA MET A 239 0.45 19.61 6.55
C MET A 239 -0.29 18.30 6.27
N CYS A 240 -0.13 17.72 5.07
CA CYS A 240 -0.81 16.48 4.69
C CYS A 240 -0.17 15.21 5.29
N ALA A 241 1.11 15.25 5.66
CA ALA A 241 1.82 14.08 6.18
C ALA A 241 1.16 13.48 7.45
N PRO A 242 0.78 14.25 8.50
CA PRO A 242 0.02 13.74 9.64
C PRO A 242 -1.30 13.06 9.25
N LEU A 243 -2.04 13.62 8.28
CA LEU A 243 -3.30 13.06 7.78
C LEU A 243 -3.05 11.68 7.15
N LEU A 244 -2.07 11.59 6.25
CA LEU A 244 -1.69 10.35 5.55
C LEU A 244 -1.14 9.29 6.50
N ILE A 245 -0.39 9.68 7.53
CA ILE A 245 0.04 8.77 8.61
C ILE A 245 -1.18 8.22 9.36
N GLY A 246 -2.20 9.05 9.62
CA GLY A 246 -3.48 8.62 10.17
C GLY A 246 -4.16 7.55 9.30
N VAL A 247 -4.27 7.81 8.01
CA VAL A 247 -4.83 6.87 7.01
C VAL A 247 -4.05 5.54 6.99
N ASP A 248 -2.71 5.57 6.94
CA ASP A 248 -1.88 4.35 6.94
C ASP A 248 -2.10 3.52 8.21
N ARG A 249 -2.20 4.16 9.38
CA ARG A 249 -2.47 3.44 10.64
C ARG A 249 -3.82 2.74 10.63
N VAL A 250 -4.89 3.42 10.18
CA VAL A 250 -6.23 2.82 10.09
C VAL A 250 -6.24 1.70 9.04
N SER A 251 -5.61 1.93 7.90
CA SER A 251 -5.45 0.96 6.81
C SER A 251 -4.77 -0.33 7.30
N ARG A 252 -3.65 -0.24 8.03
CA ARG A 252 -2.95 -1.40 8.60
C ARG A 252 -3.77 -2.16 9.64
N ARG A 253 -4.49 -1.45 10.51
CA ARG A 253 -5.37 -2.08 11.52
C ARG A 253 -6.51 -2.87 10.88
N SER A 254 -7.13 -2.30 9.85
CA SER A 254 -8.20 -2.98 9.10
C SER A 254 -7.72 -4.24 8.40
N THR A 255 -6.46 -4.29 7.96
CA THR A 255 -5.87 -5.49 7.34
C THR A 255 -5.73 -6.63 8.36
N ARG A 256 -5.25 -6.33 9.58
CA ARG A 256 -5.06 -7.33 10.64
C ARG A 256 -6.36 -8.01 11.08
N ARG A 257 -7.47 -7.26 11.12
CA ARG A 257 -8.80 -7.77 11.49
C ARG A 257 -9.45 -8.67 10.43
N SER A 258 -9.01 -8.59 9.17
CA SER A 258 -9.55 -9.42 8.09
C SER A 258 -8.86 -10.78 7.97
N SER A 259 -7.74 -10.96 8.68
CA SER A 259 -6.89 -12.15 8.61
C SER A 259 -6.92 -13.00 9.89
N GLY A 260 -7.73 -12.62 10.89
CA GLY A 260 -8.03 -13.40 12.08
C GLY A 260 -9.52 -13.65 12.14
#